data_AF-A0A4Z0Q1S5-F1
#
_entry.id   AF-A0A4Z0Q1S5-F1
#
_cell.length_a   1.000
_cell.length_b   1.000
_cell.length_c   1.000
_cell.angle_alpha   90.00
_cell.angle_beta   90.00
_cell.angle_gamma   90.00
#
_symmetry.space_group_name_H-M   'P 1'
#
loop_
_entity.id
_entity.type
_entity.pdbx_description
1 polymer ?
#
loop_
_entity_poly.entity_id
_entity_poly.type
_entity_poly.pdbx_seq_one_letter_code
_entity_poly.pdbx_strand_id
1 'polypeptide(L)'
;MKYSLPEQVIRKAFFLSVWCLEQCSAMTPYHQKIAALNKLPEGTVGKELATCLLARNLTLVPGFESHDLKHVVLDYEMEPLGEIRLQAFMLGNGNWTLPSLLIFLFGLLLLPQHWRLFRQDFKAGQRCPALATLEIEDCQEQPLPELRKLIFSRYHEIKPTMKPTPHLRLSTLASYCLLVVGTAAMLFCYPFLWSSNLADLVGAGFPFVAGAIFVVGGLLNLTLQSATRAGQAKP
;
A
#
# COMPACT_ATOMS: atom_id res chain seq x y z
N MET A 1 10.14 -16.18 -0.37
CA MET A 1 8.72 -15.92 -0.67
C MET A 1 8.57 -14.44 -0.96
N LYS A 2 8.02 -14.04 -2.12
CA LYS A 2 8.05 -12.64 -2.61
C LYS A 2 7.03 -11.71 -1.90
N TYR A 3 6.15 -12.26 -1.05
CA TYR A 3 5.07 -11.52 -0.37
C TYR A 3 4.98 -11.85 1.11
N SER A 4 4.67 -10.85 1.94
CA SER A 4 4.40 -11.01 3.37
C SER A 4 3.08 -11.76 3.62
N LEU A 5 2.89 -12.32 4.83
CA LEU A 5 1.66 -13.05 5.16
C LEU A 5 0.39 -12.19 4.99
N PRO A 6 0.37 -10.90 5.42
CA PRO A 6 -0.75 -9.99 5.13
C PRO A 6 -1.02 -9.80 3.64
N GLU A 7 0.03 -9.64 2.83
CA GLU A 7 -0.11 -9.49 1.37
C GLU A 7 -0.74 -10.73 0.73
N GLN A 8 -0.40 -11.93 1.20
CA GLN A 8 -1.02 -13.17 0.71
C GLN A 8 -2.51 -13.27 1.07
N VAL A 9 -2.90 -12.83 2.27
CA VAL A 9 -4.30 -12.81 2.71
C VAL A 9 -5.10 -11.83 1.84
N ILE A 10 -4.58 -10.61 1.66
CA ILE A 10 -5.21 -9.59 0.80
C ILE A 10 -5.36 -10.12 -0.63
N ARG A 11 -4.32 -10.77 -1.17
CA ARG A 11 -4.36 -11.33 -2.53
C ARG A 11 -5.44 -12.38 -2.70
N LYS A 12 -5.54 -13.34 -1.77
CA LYS A 12 -6.57 -14.38 -1.82
C LYS A 12 -7.98 -13.78 -1.69
N ALA A 13 -8.17 -12.82 -0.78
CA ALA A 13 -9.45 -12.15 -0.59
C ALA A 13 -9.90 -11.39 -1.86
N PHE A 14 -8.98 -10.66 -2.49
CA PHE A 14 -9.25 -9.95 -3.74
C PHE A 14 -9.71 -10.88 -4.86
N PHE A 15 -8.92 -11.91 -5.20
CA PHE A 15 -9.30 -12.81 -6.29
C PHE A 15 -10.58 -13.60 -5.98
N LEU A 16 -10.82 -13.95 -4.72
CA LEU A 16 -12.08 -14.58 -4.30
C LEU A 16 -13.28 -13.64 -4.53
N SER A 17 -13.14 -12.34 -4.24
CA SER A 17 -14.20 -11.36 -4.48
C SER A 17 -14.52 -11.16 -5.96
N VAL A 18 -13.49 -11.04 -6.81
CA VAL A 18 -13.67 -10.93 -8.27
C VAL A 18 -14.34 -12.18 -8.81
N TRP A 19 -13.84 -13.36 -8.45
CA TRP A 19 -14.44 -14.63 -8.85
C TRP A 19 -15.92 -14.73 -8.46
N CYS A 20 -16.27 -14.33 -7.22
CA CYS A 20 -17.66 -14.33 -6.75
C CYS A 20 -18.56 -13.42 -7.62
N LEU A 21 -18.11 -12.20 -7.91
CA LEU A 21 -18.86 -11.26 -8.75
C LEU A 21 -19.07 -11.79 -10.18
N GLU A 22 -18.04 -12.43 -10.75
CA GLU A 22 -18.14 -13.06 -12.07
C GLU A 22 -19.16 -14.20 -12.09
N GLN A 23 -19.19 -15.05 -11.06
CA GLN A 23 -20.18 -16.14 -10.96
C GLN A 23 -21.62 -15.62 -10.81
N CYS A 24 -21.80 -14.45 -10.22
CA CYS A 24 -23.11 -13.84 -10.01
C CYS A 24 -23.59 -12.99 -11.20
N SER A 25 -22.80 -12.88 -12.27
CA SER A 25 -23.07 -11.93 -13.37
C SER A 25 -23.10 -12.59 -14.75
N ALA A 26 -23.84 -11.99 -15.69
CA ALA A 26 -23.83 -12.42 -17.08
C ALA A 26 -22.57 -11.87 -17.79
N MET A 27 -21.53 -12.71 -17.94
CA MET A 27 -20.21 -12.29 -18.44
C MET A 27 -20.10 -12.14 -19.97
N THR A 28 -21.04 -12.70 -20.73
CA THR A 28 -21.06 -12.65 -22.21
C THR A 28 -20.86 -11.24 -22.80
N PRO A 29 -21.61 -10.19 -22.40
CA PRO A 29 -21.41 -8.84 -22.92
C PRO A 29 -20.01 -8.28 -22.62
N TYR A 30 -19.41 -8.62 -21.48
CA TYR A 30 -18.08 -8.14 -21.08
C TYR A 30 -16.97 -8.79 -21.89
N HIS A 31 -17.09 -10.09 -22.17
CA HIS A 31 -16.17 -10.77 -23.09
C HIS A 31 -16.22 -10.20 -24.50
N GLN A 32 -17.42 -9.87 -25.00
CA GLN A 32 -17.59 -9.22 -26.30
C GLN A 32 -16.97 -7.80 -26.30
N LYS A 33 -17.17 -7.05 -25.22
CA LYS A 33 -16.59 -5.70 -25.05
C LYS A 33 -15.06 -5.75 -25.06
N ILE A 34 -14.43 -6.66 -24.32
CA ILE A 34 -12.96 -6.85 -24.37
C ILE A 34 -12.50 -7.26 -25.76
N ALA A 35 -13.21 -8.18 -26.41
CA ALA A 35 -12.87 -8.60 -27.76
C ALA A 35 -12.93 -7.45 -28.77
N ALA A 36 -13.88 -6.51 -28.59
CA ALA A 36 -13.95 -5.29 -29.39
C ALA A 36 -12.78 -4.34 -29.08
N LEU A 37 -12.49 -4.09 -27.80
CA LEU A 37 -11.37 -3.25 -27.35
C LEU A 37 -10.02 -3.78 -27.84
N ASN A 38 -9.83 -5.11 -27.86
CA ASN A 38 -8.59 -5.73 -28.32
C ASN A 38 -8.36 -5.59 -29.83
N LYS A 39 -9.39 -5.23 -30.61
CA LYS A 39 -9.26 -4.96 -32.05
C LYS A 39 -8.83 -3.52 -32.36
N LEU A 40 -8.82 -2.64 -31.36
CA LEU A 40 -8.39 -1.25 -31.53
C LEU A 40 -6.88 -1.18 -31.82
N PRO A 41 -6.41 -0.09 -32.46
CA PRO A 41 -5.00 0.11 -32.77
C PRO A 41 -4.12 0.10 -31.50
N GLU A 42 -2.88 -0.37 -31.64
CA GLU A 42 -1.89 -0.31 -30.55
C GLU A 42 -1.66 1.12 -30.05
N GLY A 43 -1.45 1.27 -28.74
CA GLY A 43 -1.29 2.57 -28.09
C GLY A 43 -2.58 3.34 -27.83
N THR A 44 -3.75 2.84 -28.25
CA THR A 44 -5.06 3.38 -27.82
C THR A 44 -5.43 2.89 -26.43
N VAL A 45 -6.20 3.70 -25.69
CA VAL A 45 -6.63 3.37 -24.32
C VAL A 45 -7.37 2.03 -24.25
N GLY A 46 -8.26 1.77 -25.22
CA GLY A 46 -9.03 0.53 -25.25
C GLY A 46 -8.16 -0.70 -25.53
N LYS A 47 -7.21 -0.60 -26.47
CA LYS A 47 -6.26 -1.69 -26.75
C LYS A 47 -5.37 -2.01 -25.56
N GLU A 48 -4.88 -0.99 -24.87
CA GLU A 48 -4.05 -1.14 -23.66
C GLU A 48 -4.85 -1.74 -22.50
N LEU A 49 -6.12 -1.35 -22.34
CA LEU A 49 -7.03 -1.95 -21.35
C LEU A 49 -7.26 -3.43 -21.62
N ALA A 50 -7.60 -3.79 -22.86
CA ALA A 50 -7.81 -5.19 -23.22
C ALA A 50 -6.53 -6.01 -23.01
N THR A 51 -5.38 -5.47 -23.39
CA THR A 51 -4.07 -6.13 -23.22
C THR A 51 -3.74 -6.32 -21.75
N CYS A 52 -4.00 -5.32 -20.90
CA CYS A 52 -3.73 -5.36 -19.46
C CYS A 52 -4.55 -6.44 -18.73
N LEU A 53 -5.84 -6.56 -19.08
CA LEU A 53 -6.76 -7.56 -18.54
C LEU A 53 -6.39 -8.98 -19.03
N LEU A 54 -6.22 -9.17 -20.33
CA LEU A 54 -5.91 -10.47 -20.94
C LEU A 54 -4.57 -11.03 -20.45
N ALA A 55 -3.56 -10.18 -20.28
CA ALA A 55 -2.25 -10.58 -19.75
C ALA A 55 -2.33 -11.17 -18.32
N ARG A 56 -3.41 -10.89 -17.59
CA ARG A 56 -3.64 -11.37 -16.21
C ARG A 56 -4.73 -12.43 -16.12
N ASN A 57 -5.26 -12.90 -17.25
CA ASN A 57 -6.46 -13.75 -17.31
C ASN A 57 -7.65 -13.13 -16.57
N LEU A 58 -7.77 -11.80 -16.65
CA LEU A 58 -8.89 -11.04 -16.10
C LEU A 58 -9.83 -10.61 -17.22
N THR A 59 -11.05 -10.29 -16.83
CA THR A 59 -12.06 -9.63 -17.67
C THR A 59 -12.58 -8.38 -16.96
N LEU A 60 -13.38 -7.57 -17.66
CA LEU A 60 -14.05 -6.41 -17.11
C LEU A 60 -15.02 -6.87 -16.03
N VAL A 61 -14.99 -6.19 -14.89
CA VAL A 61 -15.90 -6.46 -13.79
C VAL A 61 -17.24 -5.75 -14.04
N PRO A 62 -18.37 -6.46 -14.00
CA PRO A 62 -19.68 -5.88 -14.27
C PRO A 62 -20.01 -4.71 -13.33
N GLY A 63 -20.30 -3.54 -13.90
CA GLY A 63 -20.58 -2.31 -13.16
C GLY A 63 -19.35 -1.58 -12.63
N PHE A 64 -18.15 -2.08 -12.94
CA PHE A 64 -16.86 -1.49 -12.55
C PHE A 64 -15.94 -1.27 -13.76
N GLU A 65 -16.48 -1.24 -14.98
CA GLU A 65 -15.69 -1.13 -16.21
C GLU A 65 -14.93 0.21 -16.26
N SER A 66 -15.60 1.29 -15.84
CA SER A 66 -15.00 2.62 -15.70
C SER A 66 -13.98 2.68 -14.56
N HIS A 67 -13.98 1.74 -13.62
CA HIS A 67 -12.92 1.60 -12.60
C HIS A 67 -11.73 0.83 -13.19
N ASP A 68 -11.96 -0.28 -13.89
CA ASP A 68 -10.90 -1.06 -14.58
C ASP A 68 -10.10 -0.19 -15.55
N LEU A 69 -10.78 0.71 -16.27
CA LEU A 69 -10.17 1.73 -17.13
C LEU A 69 -9.11 2.57 -16.40
N LYS A 70 -9.38 2.95 -15.14
CA LYS A 70 -8.53 3.87 -14.38
C LYS A 70 -7.19 3.25 -14.04
N HIS A 71 -7.08 1.93 -13.93
CA HIS A 71 -5.79 1.25 -13.79
C HIS A 71 -4.86 1.58 -14.95
N VAL A 72 -5.37 1.55 -16.18
CA VAL A 72 -4.59 1.79 -17.39
C VAL A 72 -4.28 3.27 -17.54
N VAL A 73 -5.28 4.12 -17.38
CA VAL A 73 -5.13 5.56 -17.55
C VAL A 73 -4.15 6.13 -16.51
N LEU A 74 -4.24 5.68 -15.26
CA LEU A 74 -3.42 6.16 -14.15
C LEU A 74 -2.14 5.35 -13.90
N ASP A 75 -1.93 4.27 -14.64
CA ASP A 75 -0.76 3.38 -14.52
C ASP A 75 -0.66 2.67 -13.14
N TYR A 76 -1.79 2.25 -12.59
CA TYR A 76 -1.86 1.40 -11.40
C TYR A 76 -2.00 -0.08 -11.78
N GLU A 77 -1.21 -0.94 -11.14
CA GLU A 77 -1.26 -2.38 -11.35
C GLU A 77 -2.62 -2.97 -10.93
N MET A 78 -3.12 -3.95 -11.69
CA MET A 78 -4.27 -4.79 -11.32
C MET A 78 -3.84 -5.93 -10.38
N GLU A 79 -3.17 -5.55 -9.29
CA GLU A 79 -2.71 -6.42 -8.21
C GLU A 79 -3.21 -5.84 -6.89
N PRO A 80 -3.29 -6.60 -5.79
CA PRO A 80 -3.99 -6.14 -4.58
C PRO A 80 -3.39 -4.87 -3.95
N LEU A 81 -2.05 -4.71 -3.99
CA LEU A 81 -1.42 -3.47 -3.55
C LEU A 81 -1.75 -2.31 -4.50
N GLY A 82 -1.74 -2.56 -5.82
CA GLY A 82 -2.12 -1.58 -6.84
C GLY A 82 -3.57 -1.14 -6.69
N GLU A 83 -4.47 -2.06 -6.35
CA GLU A 83 -5.87 -1.79 -6.05
C GLU A 83 -6.00 -0.81 -4.87
N ILE A 84 -5.40 -1.12 -3.72
CA ILE A 84 -5.43 -0.25 -2.54
C ILE A 84 -4.86 1.14 -2.84
N ARG A 85 -3.79 1.20 -3.64
CA ARG A 85 -3.19 2.47 -4.07
C ARG A 85 -4.10 3.27 -5.00
N LEU A 86 -4.73 2.62 -5.98
CA LEU A 86 -5.72 3.25 -6.84
C LEU A 86 -6.91 3.76 -6.01
N GLN A 87 -7.39 2.97 -5.04
CA GLN A 87 -8.47 3.41 -4.15
C GLN A 87 -8.04 4.61 -3.30
N ALA A 88 -6.80 4.65 -2.80
CA ALA A 88 -6.25 5.83 -2.12
C ALA A 88 -6.29 7.07 -3.02
N PHE A 89 -5.88 6.93 -4.28
CA PHE A 89 -5.92 7.99 -5.28
C PHE A 89 -7.37 8.43 -5.56
N MET A 90 -8.30 7.50 -5.76
CA MET A 90 -9.71 7.78 -6.04
C MET A 90 -10.39 8.55 -4.91
N LEU A 91 -10.16 8.15 -3.66
CA LEU A 91 -10.65 8.90 -2.50
C LEU A 91 -10.07 10.31 -2.44
N GLY A 92 -8.79 10.47 -2.79
CA GLY A 92 -8.14 11.78 -2.92
C GLY A 92 -8.73 12.63 -4.03
N ASN A 93 -9.11 12.02 -5.15
CA ASN A 93 -9.72 12.67 -6.32
C ASN A 93 -11.19 13.08 -6.10
N GLY A 94 -11.79 12.67 -4.98
CA GLY A 94 -13.20 12.95 -4.68
C GLY A 94 -14.18 11.91 -5.21
N ASN A 95 -13.70 10.79 -5.73
CA ASN A 95 -14.54 9.67 -6.16
C ASN A 95 -14.81 8.73 -4.98
N TRP A 96 -15.75 9.11 -4.12
CA TRP A 96 -16.10 8.38 -2.91
C TRP A 96 -17.14 7.29 -3.20
N THR A 97 -16.70 6.05 -3.31
CA THR A 97 -17.60 4.89 -3.35
C THR A 97 -17.44 4.04 -2.09
N LEU A 98 -18.49 3.32 -1.69
CA LEU A 98 -18.41 2.39 -0.55
C LEU A 98 -17.33 1.31 -0.76
N PRO A 99 -17.21 0.65 -1.95
CA PRO A 99 -16.11 -0.27 -2.22
C PRO A 99 -14.73 0.38 -2.05
N SER A 100 -14.54 1.60 -2.59
CA SER A 100 -13.28 2.34 -2.47
C SER A 100 -12.87 2.58 -1.02
N LEU A 101 -13.82 3.01 -0.19
CA LEU A 101 -13.58 3.27 1.22
C LEU A 101 -13.21 1.99 1.97
N LEU A 102 -13.96 0.91 1.76
CA LEU A 102 -13.74 -0.36 2.46
C LEU A 102 -12.39 -1.00 2.10
N ILE A 103 -12.07 -1.07 0.81
CA ILE A 103 -10.79 -1.62 0.33
C ILE A 103 -9.62 -0.79 0.86
N PHE A 104 -9.76 0.54 0.85
CA PHE A 104 -8.72 1.43 1.37
C PHE A 104 -8.52 1.28 2.88
N LEU A 105 -9.60 1.21 3.67
CA LEU A 105 -9.54 0.99 5.11
C LEU A 105 -8.91 -0.37 5.45
N PHE A 106 -9.25 -1.41 4.68
CA PHE A 106 -8.65 -2.73 4.83
C PHE A 106 -7.14 -2.69 4.55
N GLY A 107 -6.73 -1.99 3.50
CA GLY A 107 -5.32 -1.75 3.19
C GLY A 107 -4.59 -0.93 4.26
N LEU A 108 -5.22 0.10 4.83
CA LEU A 108 -4.68 0.87 5.94
C LEU A 108 -4.45 -0.02 7.18
N LEU A 109 -5.38 -0.91 7.49
CA LEU A 109 -5.26 -1.78 8.66
C LEU A 109 -4.16 -2.85 8.48
N LEU A 110 -4.09 -3.47 7.31
CA LEU A 110 -3.22 -4.63 7.07
C LEU A 110 -1.83 -4.28 6.54
N LEU A 111 -1.64 -3.08 5.98
CA LEU A 111 -0.38 -2.66 5.35
C LEU A 111 0.17 -1.34 5.94
N PRO A 112 0.47 -1.28 7.26
CA PRO A 112 1.04 -0.08 7.89
C PRO A 112 2.36 0.39 7.25
N GLN A 113 3.13 -0.54 6.69
CA GLN A 113 4.37 -0.24 5.98
C GLN A 113 4.17 0.57 4.68
N HIS A 114 2.95 0.55 4.11
CA HIS A 114 2.62 1.23 2.85
C HIS A 114 1.88 2.57 3.03
N TRP A 115 1.61 3.02 4.26
CA TRP A 115 0.84 4.25 4.51
C TRP A 115 1.37 5.51 3.84
N ARG A 116 2.70 5.61 3.67
CA ARG A 116 3.29 6.75 2.97
C ARG A 116 2.96 6.75 1.50
N LEU A 117 2.97 5.57 0.89
CA LEU A 117 2.60 5.36 -0.50
C LEU A 117 1.13 5.74 -0.69
N PHE A 118 0.26 5.22 0.17
CA PHE A 118 -1.16 5.56 0.19
C PHE A 118 -1.42 7.07 0.35
N ARG A 119 -0.69 7.72 1.26
CA ARG A 119 -0.79 9.18 1.45
C ARG A 119 -0.33 9.96 0.22
N GLN A 120 0.68 9.46 -0.49
CA GLN A 120 1.15 10.07 -1.73
C GLN A 120 0.10 9.91 -2.85
N ASP A 121 -0.43 8.70 -3.03
CA ASP A 121 -1.48 8.40 -4.01
C ASP A 121 -2.74 9.24 -3.71
N PHE A 122 -3.14 9.38 -2.44
CA PHE A 122 -4.25 10.26 -2.04
C PHE A 122 -3.99 11.74 -2.40
N LYS A 123 -2.79 12.26 -2.12
CA LYS A 123 -2.41 13.64 -2.50
C LYS A 123 -2.32 13.84 -4.01
N ALA A 124 -1.92 12.79 -4.74
CA ALA A 124 -1.92 12.80 -6.20
C ALA A 124 -3.36 12.95 -6.72
N GLY A 125 -4.29 12.16 -6.18
CA GLY A 125 -5.72 12.25 -6.49
C GLY A 125 -6.28 13.66 -6.29
N GLN A 126 -5.94 14.32 -5.18
CA GLN A 126 -6.37 15.70 -4.87
C GLN A 126 -5.91 16.75 -5.89
N ARG A 127 -4.83 16.48 -6.62
CA ARG A 127 -4.26 17.39 -7.63
C ARG A 127 -4.68 17.04 -9.06
N CYS A 128 -5.28 15.87 -9.23
CA CYS A 128 -5.79 15.40 -10.51
C CYS A 128 -7.16 16.02 -10.78
N PRO A 129 -7.49 16.38 -12.03
CA PRO A 129 -8.87 16.68 -12.42
C PRO A 129 -9.81 15.53 -12.04
N ALA A 130 -11.09 15.82 -11.85
CA ALA A 130 -12.08 14.80 -11.48
C ALA A 130 -12.17 13.71 -12.57
N LEU A 131 -12.05 12.44 -12.16
CA LEU A 131 -12.11 11.26 -13.04
C LEU A 131 -13.37 10.43 -12.84
N ALA A 132 -14.32 10.90 -12.04
CA ALA A 132 -15.54 10.16 -11.72
C ALA A 132 -16.40 9.89 -12.98
N THR A 133 -16.40 10.80 -13.94
CA THR A 133 -17.20 10.73 -15.17
C THR A 133 -16.46 10.11 -16.35
N LEU A 134 -15.24 9.59 -16.16
CA LEU A 134 -14.48 9.00 -17.25
C LEU A 134 -14.97 7.59 -17.55
N GLU A 135 -15.54 7.38 -18.73
CA GLU A 135 -16.01 6.08 -19.23
C GLU A 135 -15.13 5.57 -20.38
N ILE A 136 -15.23 4.26 -20.67
CA ILE A 136 -14.43 3.61 -21.71
C ILE A 136 -14.83 4.16 -23.08
N GLU A 137 -16.12 4.30 -23.31
CA GLU A 137 -16.75 4.73 -24.54
C GLU A 137 -16.21 6.09 -25.01
N ASP A 138 -15.92 6.99 -24.08
CA ASP A 138 -15.46 8.36 -24.36
C ASP A 138 -14.00 8.43 -24.79
N CYS A 139 -13.18 7.46 -24.39
CA CYS A 139 -11.72 7.55 -24.51
C CYS A 139 -11.02 6.35 -25.14
N GLN A 140 -11.74 5.26 -25.44
CA GLN A 140 -11.17 4.00 -25.94
C GLN A 140 -10.32 4.15 -27.21
N GLU A 141 -10.69 5.06 -28.13
CA GLU A 141 -9.96 5.30 -29.38
C GLU A 141 -8.82 6.31 -29.24
N GLN A 142 -8.75 7.03 -28.12
CA GLN A 142 -7.72 8.05 -27.91
C GLN A 142 -6.35 7.41 -27.67
N PRO A 143 -5.25 8.03 -28.14
CA PRO A 143 -3.91 7.60 -27.79
C PRO A 143 -3.69 7.75 -26.28
N LEU A 144 -3.29 6.66 -25.61
CA LEU A 144 -3.04 6.63 -24.18
C LEU A 144 -2.02 7.70 -23.72
N PRO A 145 -0.91 7.97 -24.44
CA PRO A 145 0.02 9.02 -24.04
C PRO A 145 -0.59 10.42 -24.05
N GLU A 146 -1.52 10.71 -24.97
CA GLU A 146 -2.18 12.01 -25.07
C GLU A 146 -3.20 12.19 -23.95
N LEU A 147 -4.02 11.18 -23.69
CA LEU A 147 -4.97 11.19 -22.57
C LEU A 147 -4.23 11.33 -21.23
N ARG A 148 -3.13 10.58 -21.04
CA ARG A 148 -2.27 10.72 -19.87
C ARG A 148 -1.72 12.13 -19.77
N LYS A 149 -1.22 12.72 -20.86
CA LYS A 149 -0.72 14.10 -20.85
C LYS A 149 -1.81 15.12 -20.50
N LEU A 150 -3.05 14.90 -20.90
CA LEU A 150 -4.19 15.75 -20.54
C LEU A 150 -4.48 15.67 -19.04
N ILE A 151 -4.67 14.45 -18.52
CA ILE A 151 -4.96 14.17 -17.11
C ILE A 151 -3.80 14.61 -16.20
N PHE A 152 -2.58 14.40 -16.67
CA PHE A 152 -1.34 14.64 -15.94
C PHE A 152 -0.61 15.92 -16.38
N SER A 153 -1.29 16.85 -17.05
CA SER A 153 -0.73 18.15 -17.42
C SER A 153 -0.24 18.98 -16.22
N ARG A 154 -0.60 18.57 -14.98
CA ARG A 154 -0.05 19.08 -13.70
C ARG A 154 0.63 18.01 -12.81
N TYR A 155 0.75 16.78 -13.28
CA TYR A 155 1.24 15.63 -12.51
C TYR A 155 2.54 15.12 -13.11
N HIS A 156 3.62 15.86 -12.84
CA HIS A 156 4.95 15.34 -13.05
C HIS A 156 5.34 14.50 -11.82
N GLU A 157 5.44 13.20 -12.06
CA GLU A 157 6.17 12.19 -11.28
C GLU A 157 6.00 12.20 -9.75
N ILE A 158 5.04 11.39 -9.27
CA ILE A 158 5.29 10.61 -8.06
C ILE A 158 5.51 9.16 -8.49
N LYS A 159 6.65 8.89 -9.13
CA LYS A 159 7.23 7.55 -9.04
C LYS A 159 7.77 7.43 -7.61
N PRO A 160 7.33 6.45 -6.81
CA PRO A 160 7.79 6.31 -5.44
C PRO A 160 9.25 5.88 -5.47
N THR A 161 10.16 6.85 -5.38
CA THR A 161 11.48 6.55 -4.85
C THR A 161 11.30 6.38 -3.35
N MET A 162 11.55 5.17 -2.85
CA MET A 162 11.75 4.93 -1.43
C MET A 162 13.00 5.69 -0.98
N LYS A 163 12.89 7.01 -0.82
CA LYS A 163 13.93 7.79 -0.16
C LYS A 163 13.79 7.54 1.34
N PRO A 164 14.90 7.21 2.05
CA PRO A 164 14.89 7.02 3.48
C PRO A 164 14.57 8.36 4.16
N THR A 165 13.30 8.52 4.47
CA THR A 165 12.71 9.61 5.27
C THR A 165 13.45 9.87 6.60
N PRO A 166 13.51 11.13 7.06
CA PRO A 166 14.27 11.56 8.25
C PRO A 166 13.84 10.91 9.57
N HIS A 167 12.61 10.36 9.64
CA HIS A 167 12.15 9.57 10.79
C HIS A 167 13.03 8.34 11.08
N LEU A 168 13.82 7.85 10.12
CA LEU A 168 14.65 6.67 10.30
C LEU A 168 15.86 7.02 11.16
N ARG A 169 16.43 8.23 10.99
CA ARG A 169 17.50 8.76 11.86
C ARG A 169 16.98 9.03 13.26
N LEU A 170 15.79 9.62 13.38
CA LEU A 170 15.13 9.83 14.68
C LEU A 170 14.82 8.52 15.39
N SER A 171 14.32 7.52 14.65
CA SER A 171 14.02 6.19 15.19
C SER A 171 15.29 5.42 15.58
N THR A 172 16.36 5.52 14.79
CA THR A 172 17.68 4.97 15.15
C THR A 172 18.20 5.63 16.44
N LEU A 173 18.13 6.97 16.56
CA LEU A 173 18.54 7.69 17.77
C LEU A 173 17.70 7.28 18.99
N ALA A 174 16.37 7.18 18.83
CA ALA A 174 15.46 6.75 19.88
C ALA A 174 15.76 5.32 20.36
N SER A 175 16.11 4.40 19.46
CA SER A 175 16.55 3.05 19.83
C SER A 175 17.83 3.02 20.64
N TYR A 176 18.82 3.84 20.30
CA TYR A 176 20.03 3.97 21.10
C TYR A 176 19.75 4.59 22.48
N CYS A 177 18.88 5.61 22.54
CA CYS A 177 18.46 6.18 23.83
C CYS A 177 17.74 5.14 24.71
N LEU A 178 16.83 4.35 24.15
CA LEU A 178 16.14 3.28 24.89
C LEU A 178 17.10 2.21 25.42
N LEU A 179 18.13 1.86 24.64
CA LEU A 179 19.18 0.94 25.07
C LEU A 179 19.96 1.48 26.26
N VAL A 180 20.41 2.74 26.19
CA VAL A 180 21.17 3.40 27.25
C VAL A 180 20.32 3.58 28.51
N VAL A 181 19.09 4.07 28.37
CA VAL A 181 18.18 4.28 29.51
C VAL A 181 17.79 2.95 30.14
N GLY A 182 17.45 1.93 29.34
CA GLY A 182 17.09 0.61 29.84
C GLY A 182 18.24 -0.10 30.56
N THR A 183 19.45 -0.04 30.01
CA THR A 183 20.66 -0.59 30.67
C THR A 183 21.02 0.16 31.94
N ALA A 184 20.98 1.50 31.93
CA ALA A 184 21.22 2.31 33.13
C ALA A 184 20.21 2.03 34.24
N ALA A 185 18.92 1.88 33.91
CA ALA A 185 17.88 1.52 34.87
C ALA A 185 18.13 0.13 35.49
N MET A 186 18.49 -0.87 34.68
CA MET A 186 18.82 -2.20 35.19
C MET A 186 20.07 -2.21 36.09
N LEU A 187 21.11 -1.45 35.72
CA LEU A 187 22.33 -1.31 36.53
C LEU A 187 22.06 -0.60 37.86
N PHE A 188 21.20 0.41 37.86
CA PHE A 188 20.77 1.10 39.06
C PHE A 188 19.99 0.18 40.02
N CYS A 189 19.14 -0.69 39.48
CA CYS A 189 18.36 -1.65 40.26
C CYS A 189 19.18 -2.86 40.78
N TYR A 190 20.31 -3.16 40.15
CA TYR A 190 21.15 -4.32 40.47
C TYR A 190 21.46 -4.53 41.96
N PRO A 191 21.95 -3.53 42.73
CA PRO A 191 22.25 -3.73 44.16
C PRO A 191 21.00 -4.01 45.01
N PHE A 192 19.83 -3.48 44.61
CA PHE A 192 18.58 -3.62 45.36
C PHE A 192 17.87 -4.95 45.11
N LEU A 193 18.15 -5.60 43.97
CA LEU A 193 17.62 -6.94 43.67
C LEU A 193 18.10 -8.01 44.67
N TRP A 194 19.22 -7.78 45.35
CA TRP A 194 19.74 -8.64 46.41
C TRP A 194 19.51 -8.11 47.82
N SER A 195 18.63 -7.11 47.99
CA SER A 195 18.19 -6.67 49.31
C SER A 195 17.31 -7.74 49.98
N SER A 196 17.48 -7.92 51.29
CA SER A 196 16.61 -8.76 52.12
C SER A 196 15.27 -8.11 52.45
N ASN A 197 15.10 -6.82 52.13
CA ASN A 197 13.87 -6.08 52.32
C ASN A 197 12.94 -6.22 51.10
N LEU A 198 11.71 -6.68 51.33
CA LEU A 198 10.71 -6.87 50.27
C LEU A 198 10.35 -5.57 49.54
N ALA A 199 10.36 -4.42 50.24
CA ALA A 199 10.06 -3.13 49.63
C ALA A 199 11.12 -2.73 48.59
N ASP A 200 12.39 -2.99 48.88
CA ASP A 200 13.51 -2.74 47.96
C ASP A 200 13.46 -3.70 46.77
N LEU A 201 13.14 -4.97 47.02
CA LEU A 201 13.04 -5.99 45.98
C LEU A 201 11.91 -5.70 44.99
N VAL A 202 10.73 -5.32 45.49
CA VAL A 202 9.58 -4.93 44.65
C VAL A 202 9.85 -3.60 43.95
N GLY A 203 10.42 -2.64 44.67
CA GLY A 203 10.78 -1.32 44.13
C GLY A 203 11.83 -1.38 43.02
N ALA A 204 12.77 -2.33 43.09
CA ALA A 204 13.80 -2.54 42.08
C ALA A 204 13.38 -3.51 40.96
N GLY A 205 12.48 -4.46 41.25
CA GLY A 205 12.01 -5.45 40.29
C GLY A 205 11.25 -4.85 39.10
N PHE A 206 10.30 -3.93 39.36
CA PHE A 206 9.51 -3.31 38.28
C PHE A 206 10.36 -2.48 37.30
N PRO A 207 11.25 -1.57 37.76
CA PRO A 207 12.10 -0.81 36.84
C PRO A 207 13.14 -1.68 36.14
N PHE A 208 13.61 -2.76 36.76
CA PHE A 208 14.51 -3.72 36.11
C PHE A 208 13.83 -4.42 34.91
N VAL A 209 12.59 -4.90 35.10
CA VAL A 209 11.81 -5.52 34.01
C VAL A 209 11.49 -4.50 32.91
N ALA A 210 11.10 -3.28 33.28
CA ALA A 210 10.85 -2.21 32.32
C ALA A 210 12.13 -1.87 31.51
N GLY A 211 13.29 -1.82 32.17
CA GLY A 211 14.59 -1.62 31.54
C GLY A 211 14.94 -2.73 30.54
N ALA A 212 14.66 -3.99 30.87
CA ALA A 212 14.87 -5.12 29.96
C ALA A 212 13.97 -5.02 28.71
N ILE A 213 12.70 -4.64 28.89
CA ILE A 213 11.75 -4.42 27.77
C ILE A 213 12.27 -3.32 26.83
N PHE A 214 12.80 -2.21 27.37
CA PHE A 214 13.36 -1.13 26.56
C PHE A 214 14.60 -1.55 25.77
N VAL A 215 15.49 -2.36 26.37
CA VAL A 215 16.67 -2.90 25.67
C VAL A 215 16.25 -3.83 24.53
N VAL A 216 15.33 -4.76 24.78
CA VAL A 216 14.83 -5.68 23.75
C VAL A 216 14.12 -4.92 22.63
N GLY A 217 13.25 -3.96 22.98
CA GLY A 217 12.56 -3.12 22.00
C GLY A 217 13.53 -2.28 21.15
N GLY A 218 14.58 -1.73 21.76
CA GLY A 218 15.65 -1.01 21.07
C GLY A 218 16.39 -1.90 20.07
N LEU A 219 16.81 -3.10 20.48
CA LEU A 219 17.50 -4.07 19.63
C LEU A 219 16.64 -4.58 18.48
N LEU A 220 15.36 -4.90 18.73
CA LEU A 220 14.43 -5.35 17.69
C LEU A 220 14.24 -4.27 16.62
N ASN A 221 14.08 -3.01 17.02
CA ASN A 221 13.93 -1.91 16.07
C ASN A 221 15.22 -1.68 15.25
N LEU A 222 16.40 -1.79 15.86
CA LEU A 222 17.68 -1.71 15.12
C LEU A 222 17.85 -2.88 14.15
N THR A 223 17.45 -4.09 14.56
CA THR A 223 17.51 -5.30 13.73
C THR A 223 16.58 -5.17 12.52
N LEU A 224 15.34 -4.76 12.74
CA LEU A 224 14.36 -4.53 11.66
C LEU A 224 14.83 -3.43 10.69
N GLN A 225 15.43 -2.36 11.22
CA GLN A 225 16.00 -1.29 10.40
C GLN A 225 17.22 -1.77 9.59
N SER A 226 18.09 -2.60 10.16
CA SER A 226 19.23 -3.18 9.44
C SER A 226 18.79 -4.09 8.29
N ALA A 227 17.77 -4.94 8.51
CA ALA A 227 17.17 -5.78 7.48
C ALA A 227 16.53 -4.93 6.35
N THR A 228 15.84 -3.84 6.73
CA THR A 228 15.26 -2.89 5.77
C THR A 228 16.33 -2.21 4.92
N ARG A 229 17.45 -1.77 5.52
CA ARG A 229 18.58 -1.14 4.80
C ARG A 229 19.31 -2.14 3.88
N ALA A 230 19.51 -3.39 4.33
CA ALA A 230 20.12 -4.44 3.52
C ALA A 230 19.28 -4.80 2.29
N GLY A 231 17.95 -4.79 2.40
CA GLY A 231 17.04 -4.97 1.27
C GLY A 231 17.06 -3.83 0.25
N GLN A 232 17.45 -2.61 0.66
CA GLN A 232 17.58 -1.44 -0.22
C GLN A 232 18.95 -1.32 -0.91
N ALA A 233 19.96 -2.07 -0.46
CA ALA A 233 21.32 -2.02 -0.98
C ALA A 233 21.61 -3.10 -2.05
N LYS A 234 20.61 -3.92 -2.41
CA LYS A 234 20.74 -4.91 -3.47
C LYS A 234 20.40 -4.24 -4.82
N PRO A 235 21.31 -4.29 -5.81
CA PRO A 235 21.11 -3.64 -7.11
C PRO A 235 19.92 -4.22 -7.88
#